data_AF-A0A2E4RHI3-F1
#
_entry.id   AF-A0A2E4RHI3-F1
#
_cell.length_a   1.000
_cell.length_b   1.000
_cell.length_c   1.000
_cell.angle_alpha   90.00
_cell.angle_beta   90.00
_cell.angle_gamma   90.00
#
_symmetry.space_group_name_H-M   'P 1'
#
loop_
_entity.id
_entity.type
_entity.pdbx_description
1 polymer ?
#
loop_
_entity_poly.entity_id
_entity_poly.type
_entity_poly.pdbx_seq_one_letter_code
_entity_poly.pdbx_strand_id
1 'polypeptide(L)'
;MTDNDGSWWESDKKEQSSQTSSDKPKSVFSGDVSSFSTPESVNMAQIKDPNKFLVSQFLVGLILIPIIASFLMSFIILSSERANDNWYYDGKSDPNFDGSVTINNEDFNTAEIYFDIPSFSLEEIDNNDLYFYTSVDSYNQGSWDDYGGCWWEIEDGFYSYVQSEDGEFWYPMNCWGSLENYDFYFQKNGRTMTYATNFESQINYISVDGDEDMSASFILLSFIPFLIPVAYIGMIIWSFVTKKKSLGIGLLGGIIIAPFSFCFSMIFLSFLFWDA
;
A
#
# COMPACT_ATOMS: atom_id res chain seq x y z
N MET A 1 42.91 -22.23 -58.01
CA MET A 1 41.84 -21.53 -57.29
C MET A 1 42.19 -21.51 -55.82
N THR A 2 43.01 -20.54 -55.43
CA THR A 2 43.28 -20.04 -54.07
C THR A 2 44.39 -19.01 -54.27
N ASP A 3 43.98 -17.81 -54.65
CA ASP A 3 44.84 -16.67 -54.94
C ASP A 3 44.52 -15.58 -53.90
N ASN A 4 45.45 -14.78 -53.37
CA ASN A 4 46.91 -14.93 -53.27
C ASN A 4 47.37 -13.99 -52.14
N ASP A 5 48.38 -14.37 -51.34
CA ASP A 5 48.98 -13.47 -50.35
C ASP A 5 49.87 -12.41 -51.02
N GLY A 6 50.05 -11.24 -50.37
CA GLY A 6 50.96 -10.22 -50.90
C GLY A 6 50.86 -8.81 -50.33
N SER A 7 51.08 -8.63 -49.01
CA SER A 7 51.45 -7.31 -48.48
C SER A 7 52.97 -7.12 -48.56
N TRP A 8 53.44 -6.17 -49.36
CA TRP A 8 54.86 -5.78 -49.34
C TRP A 8 55.07 -4.28 -49.57
N TRP A 9 56.17 -3.78 -49.02
CA TRP A 9 56.51 -2.36 -48.94
C TRP A 9 57.42 -1.98 -50.10
N GLU A 10 57.11 -0.91 -50.84
CA GLU A 10 58.13 -0.19 -51.60
C GLU A 10 57.75 1.29 -51.81
N SER A 11 58.75 2.17 -51.93
CA SER A 11 58.62 3.60 -51.62
C SER A 11 59.03 4.55 -52.76
N ASP A 12 58.39 5.73 -52.75
CA ASP A 12 58.89 7.04 -53.20
C ASP A 12 59.71 7.17 -54.49
N LYS A 13 59.07 7.77 -55.52
CA LYS A 13 59.60 8.80 -56.44
C LYS A 13 58.44 9.34 -57.33
N LYS A 14 58.16 10.63 -57.52
CA LYS A 14 58.98 11.82 -57.93
C LYS A 14 59.72 11.55 -59.26
N GLU A 15 59.72 12.39 -60.31
CA GLU A 15 59.11 13.70 -60.62
C GLU A 15 59.27 13.90 -62.17
N GLN A 16 58.72 14.85 -62.94
CA GLN A 16 58.00 16.13 -62.77
C GLN A 16 57.27 16.46 -64.12
N SER A 17 56.61 17.62 -64.25
CA SER A 17 56.43 18.42 -65.51
C SER A 17 55.19 18.16 -66.38
N SER A 18 54.48 19.16 -66.96
CA SER A 18 54.40 20.63 -66.73
C SER A 18 53.17 21.25 -67.42
N GLN A 19 52.87 22.51 -67.05
CA GLN A 19 51.94 23.51 -67.63
C GLN A 19 50.57 23.66 -66.92
N THR A 20 50.05 24.81 -66.46
CA THR A 20 50.47 26.20 -66.11
C THR A 20 49.38 27.20 -66.53
N SER A 21 48.51 27.57 -65.58
CA SER A 21 47.92 28.92 -65.43
C SER A 21 47.39 28.98 -63.98
N SER A 22 47.88 29.83 -63.08
CA SER A 22 47.85 31.31 -63.03
C SER A 22 46.44 31.88 -63.25
N ASP A 23 45.86 32.71 -62.36
CA ASP A 23 46.43 33.38 -61.17
C ASP A 23 45.49 33.46 -59.95
N LYS A 24 46.09 33.67 -58.77
CA LYS A 24 45.45 34.24 -57.57
C LYS A 24 46.24 35.46 -57.08
N PRO A 25 45.65 36.67 -57.05
CA PRO A 25 45.97 37.68 -56.04
C PRO A 25 45.24 37.25 -54.75
N LYS A 26 45.90 36.69 -53.74
CA LYS A 26 46.79 37.35 -52.77
C LYS A 26 46.00 38.29 -51.87
N SER A 27 45.75 37.85 -50.63
CA SER A 27 45.12 38.68 -49.58
C SER A 27 45.96 39.94 -49.34
N VAL A 28 45.31 41.10 -49.42
CA VAL A 28 45.89 42.39 -49.07
C VAL A 28 45.23 42.83 -47.77
N PHE A 29 45.97 42.75 -46.66
CA PHE A 29 45.61 43.45 -45.43
C PHE A 29 45.86 44.95 -45.62
N SER A 30 44.90 45.63 -46.25
CA SER A 30 44.78 47.09 -46.15
C SER A 30 44.01 47.40 -44.87
N GLY A 31 44.68 48.02 -43.91
CA GLY A 31 44.04 48.43 -42.66
C GLY A 31 43.28 49.74 -42.84
N ASP A 32 41.95 49.66 -42.93
CA ASP A 32 41.08 50.82 -42.73
C ASP A 32 39.76 50.37 -42.08
N VAL A 33 39.21 51.17 -41.16
CA VAL A 33 38.15 50.73 -40.22
C VAL A 33 36.87 51.54 -40.42
N SER A 34 36.01 51.13 -41.35
CA SER A 34 34.60 51.55 -41.35
C SER A 34 33.68 50.64 -42.19
N SER A 35 32.42 50.55 -41.75
CA SER A 35 31.24 50.00 -42.44
C SER A 35 31.36 48.63 -43.14
N PHE A 36 30.77 47.60 -42.51
CA PHE A 36 30.03 46.57 -43.24
C PHE A 36 28.54 46.70 -42.91
N SER A 37 27.72 47.00 -43.91
CA SER A 37 26.26 46.92 -43.82
C SER A 37 25.80 45.48 -44.02
N THR A 38 24.93 45.00 -43.15
CA THR A 38 24.04 43.86 -43.47
C THR A 38 22.99 44.33 -44.48
N PRO A 39 22.62 43.49 -45.46
CA PRO A 39 21.57 42.50 -45.17
C PRO A 39 21.72 41.14 -45.89
N GLU A 40 21.70 40.05 -45.12
CA GLU A 40 20.78 38.93 -45.38
C GLU A 40 20.79 37.97 -44.18
N SER A 41 19.75 38.04 -43.33
CA SER A 41 19.54 37.06 -42.28
C SER A 41 18.93 35.80 -42.88
N VAL A 42 19.77 34.86 -43.35
CA VAL A 42 19.34 33.49 -43.67
C VAL A 42 18.68 32.93 -42.41
N ASN A 43 17.36 32.80 -42.44
CA ASN A 43 16.56 32.46 -41.27
C ASN A 43 16.63 30.94 -41.01
N MET A 44 17.81 30.49 -40.56
CA MET A 44 17.99 29.14 -40.04
C MET A 44 17.04 28.96 -38.86
N ALA A 45 15.98 28.17 -39.06
CA ALA A 45 15.16 27.67 -37.97
C ALA A 45 16.09 27.02 -36.94
N GLN A 46 16.21 27.65 -35.77
CA GLN A 46 17.27 27.36 -34.81
C GLN A 46 17.21 25.88 -34.41
N ILE A 47 18.17 25.09 -34.93
CA ILE A 47 18.24 23.65 -34.64
C ILE A 47 18.45 23.51 -33.14
N LYS A 48 17.38 23.09 -32.47
CA LYS A 48 17.28 23.07 -31.02
C LYS A 48 18.08 21.88 -30.52
N ASP A 49 19.37 22.10 -30.24
CA ASP A 49 20.34 21.06 -29.88
C ASP A 49 19.72 20.08 -28.87
N PRO A 50 19.59 18.78 -29.21
CA PRO A 50 18.96 17.78 -28.35
C PRO A 50 19.75 17.52 -27.06
N ASN A 51 20.98 18.04 -26.92
CA ASN A 51 21.75 18.02 -25.68
C ASN A 51 21.63 19.31 -24.85
N LYS A 52 20.93 20.35 -25.33
CA LYS A 52 20.81 21.62 -24.60
C LYS A 52 20.20 21.39 -23.22
N PHE A 53 20.93 21.72 -22.17
CA PHE A 53 20.47 21.58 -20.80
C PHE A 53 19.25 22.49 -20.55
N LEU A 54 18.12 21.90 -20.14
CA LEU A 54 16.88 22.62 -19.87
C LEU A 54 16.69 22.71 -18.36
N VAL A 55 16.92 23.90 -17.80
CA VAL A 55 16.77 24.17 -16.35
C VAL A 55 15.37 23.81 -15.86
N SER A 56 14.32 23.99 -16.68
CA SER A 56 12.96 23.55 -16.35
C SER A 56 12.82 22.04 -16.20
N GLN A 57 13.45 21.23 -17.06
CA GLN A 57 13.46 19.77 -16.93
C GLN A 57 14.27 19.33 -15.70
N PHE A 58 15.37 20.01 -15.41
CA PHE A 58 16.17 19.78 -14.21
C PHE A 58 15.39 20.07 -12.93
N LEU A 59 14.71 21.21 -12.83
CA LEU A 59 13.87 21.56 -11.67
C LEU A 59 12.65 20.62 -11.51
N VAL A 60 12.07 20.14 -12.61
CA VAL A 60 11.01 19.12 -12.56
C VAL A 60 11.53 17.81 -11.97
N GLY A 61 12.73 17.35 -12.36
CA GLY A 61 13.34 16.15 -11.79
C GLY A 61 13.85 16.34 -10.36
N LEU A 62 14.38 17.52 -10.03
CA LEU A 62 15.00 17.82 -8.73
C LEU A 62 13.96 18.09 -7.63
N ILE A 63 12.85 18.74 -7.96
CA ILE A 63 11.90 19.28 -6.99
C ILE A 63 10.51 18.66 -7.19
N LEU A 64 9.92 18.83 -8.38
CA LEU A 64 8.49 18.51 -8.59
C LEU A 64 8.19 17.00 -8.48
N ILE A 65 8.98 16.15 -9.15
CA ILE A 65 8.75 14.70 -9.13
C ILE A 65 9.03 14.11 -7.73
N PRO A 66 10.12 14.45 -7.02
CA PRO A 66 10.31 14.09 -5.62
C PRO A 66 9.17 14.51 -4.70
N ILE A 67 8.66 15.75 -4.81
CA ILE A 67 7.56 16.22 -3.97
C ILE A 67 6.29 15.39 -4.23
N ILE A 68 5.93 15.15 -5.49
CA ILE A 68 4.73 14.36 -5.84
C ILE A 68 4.89 12.90 -5.38
N ALA A 69 6.05 12.28 -5.61
CA ALA A 69 6.31 10.90 -5.22
C ALA A 69 6.28 10.72 -3.69
N SER A 70 6.91 11.63 -2.95
CA SER A 70 6.91 11.63 -1.50
C SER A 70 5.54 11.92 -0.90
N PHE A 71 4.77 12.86 -1.48
CA PHE A 71 3.40 13.13 -1.04
C PHE A 71 2.48 11.92 -1.24
N LEU A 72 2.58 11.23 -2.39
CA LEU A 72 1.83 10.01 -2.65
C LEU A 72 2.22 8.89 -1.68
N MET A 73 3.51 8.68 -1.41
CA MET A 73 3.98 7.73 -0.39
C MET A 73 3.38 8.04 0.98
N SER A 74 3.44 9.30 1.44
CA SER A 74 2.90 9.71 2.73
C SER A 74 1.38 9.53 2.81
N PHE A 75 0.66 9.89 1.74
CA PHE A 75 -0.78 9.73 1.66
C PHE A 75 -1.20 8.26 1.72
N ILE A 76 -0.51 7.37 0.99
CA ILE A 76 -0.81 5.94 1.01
C ILE A 76 -0.53 5.35 2.40
N ILE A 77 0.62 5.67 3.01
CA ILE A 77 0.99 5.16 4.35
C ILE A 77 -0.05 5.56 5.40
N LEU A 78 -0.41 6.85 5.48
CA LEU A 78 -1.43 7.33 6.44
C LEU A 78 -2.84 6.78 6.14
N SER A 79 -3.15 6.53 4.86
CA SER A 79 -4.42 5.91 4.46
C SER A 79 -4.45 4.40 4.76
N SER A 80 -3.31 3.71 4.73
CA SER A 80 -3.21 2.33 5.20
C SER A 80 -3.22 2.26 6.73
N GLU A 81 -2.49 3.12 7.45
CA GLU A 81 -2.46 3.12 8.93
C GLU A 81 -3.85 3.34 9.53
N ARG A 82 -4.60 4.36 9.04
CA ARG A 82 -5.99 4.61 9.50
C ARG A 82 -6.98 3.48 9.16
N ALA A 83 -6.58 2.54 8.31
CA ALA A 83 -7.38 1.40 7.90
C ALA A 83 -6.71 0.07 8.30
N ASN A 84 -5.71 0.11 9.19
CA ASN A 84 -5.06 -1.08 9.76
C ASN A 84 -5.52 -1.34 11.21
N ASP A 85 -6.11 -0.35 11.87
CA ASP A 85 -6.93 -0.51 13.09
C ASP A 85 -8.34 -1.01 12.72
N ASN A 86 -8.42 -2.02 11.86
CA ASN A 86 -9.64 -2.45 11.18
C ASN A 86 -10.36 -3.58 11.94
N TRP A 87 -10.58 -3.35 13.24
CA TRP A 87 -11.31 -4.24 14.14
C TRP A 87 -12.76 -3.77 14.30
N TYR A 88 -13.69 -4.71 14.40
CA TYR A 88 -15.08 -4.42 14.79
C TYR A 88 -15.32 -4.75 16.26
N TYR A 89 -16.32 -4.10 16.83
CA TYR A 89 -16.86 -4.38 18.16
C TYR A 89 -18.34 -4.06 18.17
N ASP A 90 -19.16 -4.98 18.68
CA ASP A 90 -20.54 -4.70 19.09
C ASP A 90 -20.88 -5.50 20.35
N GLY A 91 -21.87 -5.03 21.11
CA GLY A 91 -22.24 -5.69 22.35
C GLY A 91 -23.61 -5.29 22.90
N LYS A 92 -24.30 -6.28 23.45
CA LYS A 92 -25.70 -6.26 23.83
C LYS A 92 -25.84 -6.29 25.36
N SER A 93 -26.30 -5.17 25.94
CA SER A 93 -26.75 -5.14 27.34
C SER A 93 -28.10 -5.84 27.52
N ASP A 94 -28.24 -6.49 28.67
CA ASP A 94 -29.43 -7.21 29.17
C ASP A 94 -30.13 -8.04 28.08
N PRO A 95 -29.44 -9.05 27.48
CA PRO A 95 -30.04 -9.98 26.53
C PRO A 95 -31.19 -10.79 27.14
N ASN A 96 -32.13 -11.17 26.29
CA ASN A 96 -33.32 -11.95 26.67
C ASN A 96 -33.11 -13.41 26.27
N PHE A 97 -33.07 -14.31 27.26
CA PHE A 97 -32.95 -15.75 27.06
C PHE A 97 -34.34 -16.40 27.15
N ASP A 98 -35.16 -16.26 26.10
CA ASP A 98 -36.53 -16.79 26.03
C ASP A 98 -36.75 -17.92 25.00
N GLY A 99 -35.71 -18.28 24.24
CA GLY A 99 -35.67 -19.51 23.46
C GLY A 99 -35.16 -20.71 24.28
N SER A 100 -35.14 -21.89 23.66
CA SER A 100 -34.53 -23.09 24.26
C SER A 100 -33.92 -24.02 23.20
N VAL A 101 -32.96 -24.85 23.61
CA VAL A 101 -32.32 -25.90 22.80
C VAL A 101 -31.91 -27.08 23.68
N THR A 102 -31.97 -28.31 23.16
CA THR A 102 -31.43 -29.49 23.84
C THR A 102 -30.05 -29.86 23.26
N ILE A 103 -29.03 -29.90 24.11
CA ILE A 103 -27.65 -30.26 23.75
C ILE A 103 -27.20 -31.40 24.68
N ASN A 104 -26.62 -32.48 24.14
CA ASN A 104 -26.16 -33.63 24.93
C ASN A 104 -27.22 -34.27 25.88
N ASN A 105 -28.53 -34.16 25.57
CA ASN A 105 -29.68 -34.54 26.42
C ASN A 105 -29.96 -33.62 27.63
N GLU A 106 -29.39 -32.41 27.67
CA GLU A 106 -29.72 -31.36 28.65
C GLU A 106 -30.35 -30.14 27.96
N ASP A 107 -31.27 -29.46 28.65
CA ASP A 107 -32.04 -28.33 28.09
C ASP A 107 -31.43 -26.99 28.53
N PHE A 108 -31.17 -26.11 27.56
CA PHE A 108 -30.53 -24.81 27.72
C PHE A 108 -31.47 -23.69 27.30
N ASN A 109 -31.49 -22.58 28.04
CA ASN A 109 -32.17 -21.35 27.62
C ASN A 109 -31.33 -20.68 26.53
N THR A 110 -31.97 -20.06 25.52
CA THR A 110 -31.25 -19.42 24.41
C THR A 110 -31.62 -17.97 24.15
N ALA A 111 -30.62 -17.18 23.74
CA ALA A 111 -30.78 -15.81 23.25
C ALA A 111 -30.21 -15.69 21.84
N GLU A 112 -31.04 -15.26 20.88
CA GLU A 112 -30.60 -14.87 19.53
C GLU A 112 -30.27 -13.37 19.52
N ILE A 113 -29.05 -13.02 19.07
CA ILE A 113 -28.54 -11.65 19.07
C ILE A 113 -28.01 -11.31 17.67
N TYR A 114 -28.46 -10.18 17.14
CA TYR A 114 -27.94 -9.59 15.91
C TYR A 114 -26.92 -8.50 16.26
N PHE A 115 -25.72 -8.59 15.68
CA PHE A 115 -24.64 -7.63 15.89
C PHE A 115 -24.34 -6.80 14.63
N ASP A 116 -23.81 -5.59 14.80
CA ASP A 116 -23.41 -4.69 13.70
C ASP A 116 -21.99 -4.96 13.16
N ILE A 117 -21.68 -6.24 12.93
CA ILE A 117 -20.37 -6.74 12.50
C ILE A 117 -20.36 -7.16 11.02
N PRO A 118 -19.20 -7.46 10.41
CA PRO A 118 -19.11 -8.13 9.12
C PRO A 118 -19.75 -9.53 9.11
N SER A 119 -20.28 -9.95 7.96
CA SER A 119 -21.07 -11.18 7.81
C SER A 119 -20.26 -12.41 7.39
N PHE A 120 -19.12 -12.67 8.04
CA PHE A 120 -18.30 -13.85 7.79
C PHE A 120 -18.81 -15.09 8.55
N SER A 121 -18.56 -16.26 7.99
CA SER A 121 -18.61 -17.56 8.68
C SER A 121 -17.36 -17.78 9.55
N LEU A 122 -17.41 -18.71 10.51
CA LEU A 122 -16.22 -19.08 11.30
C LEU A 122 -15.16 -19.79 10.43
N GLU A 123 -15.56 -20.52 9.39
CA GLU A 123 -14.65 -21.13 8.41
C GLU A 123 -13.90 -20.07 7.59
N GLU A 124 -14.54 -18.95 7.22
CA GLU A 124 -13.86 -17.83 6.56
C GLU A 124 -12.91 -17.07 7.49
N ILE A 125 -13.12 -17.12 8.81
CA ILE A 125 -12.24 -16.50 9.80
C ILE A 125 -10.99 -17.38 10.01
N ASP A 126 -11.16 -18.68 10.26
CA ASP A 126 -10.06 -19.67 10.39
C ASP A 126 -9.19 -19.75 9.12
N ASN A 127 -9.79 -19.81 7.92
CA ASN A 127 -9.03 -19.89 6.66
C ASN A 127 -8.22 -18.62 6.33
N ASN A 128 -8.58 -17.47 6.89
CA ASN A 128 -7.93 -16.18 6.61
C ASN A 128 -6.99 -15.70 7.74
N ASP A 129 -6.81 -16.48 8.82
CA ASP A 129 -5.95 -16.13 9.96
C ASP A 129 -6.41 -14.82 10.66
N LEU A 130 -7.73 -14.62 10.75
CA LEU A 130 -8.38 -13.43 11.32
C LEU A 130 -8.73 -13.65 12.81
N TYR A 131 -8.48 -12.66 13.67
CA TYR A 131 -8.92 -12.71 15.07
C TYR A 131 -10.45 -12.63 15.16
N PHE A 132 -11.01 -13.42 16.08
CA PHE A 132 -12.42 -13.38 16.48
C PHE A 132 -12.56 -13.82 17.93
N TYR A 133 -13.33 -13.04 18.69
CA TYR A 133 -13.63 -13.27 20.11
C TYR A 133 -15.10 -12.96 20.40
N THR A 134 -15.69 -13.66 21.36
CA THR A 134 -16.99 -13.30 21.93
C THR A 134 -17.04 -13.61 23.43
N SER A 135 -17.66 -12.72 24.20
CA SER A 135 -17.86 -12.88 25.65
C SER A 135 -19.33 -12.82 26.05
N VAL A 136 -19.63 -13.46 27.17
CA VAL A 136 -20.88 -13.38 27.92
C VAL A 136 -20.52 -13.02 29.37
N ASP A 137 -21.05 -11.92 29.89
CA ASP A 137 -20.67 -11.37 31.19
C ASP A 137 -21.90 -11.21 32.12
N SER A 138 -21.74 -11.66 33.36
CA SER A 138 -22.74 -11.66 34.43
C SER A 138 -22.16 -11.00 35.67
N TYR A 139 -22.83 -9.97 36.19
CA TYR A 139 -22.39 -9.24 37.38
C TYR A 139 -23.57 -8.61 38.14
N ASN A 140 -23.59 -8.82 39.46
CA ASN A 140 -24.57 -8.18 40.33
C ASN A 140 -24.21 -6.69 40.52
N GLN A 141 -25.18 -5.78 40.35
CA GLN A 141 -24.97 -4.33 40.55
C GLN A 141 -24.88 -3.97 42.06
N GLY A 142 -23.87 -4.50 42.74
CA GLY A 142 -23.65 -4.33 44.18
C GLY A 142 -22.39 -4.99 44.74
N SER A 143 -21.88 -6.06 44.13
CA SER A 143 -20.57 -6.63 44.49
C SER A 143 -19.81 -7.18 43.28
N TRP A 144 -18.48 -7.16 43.38
CA TRP A 144 -17.56 -7.84 42.47
C TRP A 144 -17.45 -9.34 42.76
N ASP A 145 -17.91 -9.81 43.93
CA ASP A 145 -17.86 -11.23 44.32
C ASP A 145 -18.77 -12.10 43.42
N ASP A 146 -19.79 -11.51 42.82
CA ASP A 146 -20.75 -12.17 41.92
C ASP A 146 -20.34 -12.05 40.42
N TYR A 147 -19.15 -11.48 40.11
CA TYR A 147 -18.70 -11.35 38.72
C TYR A 147 -18.31 -12.71 38.12
N GLY A 148 -18.77 -12.98 36.91
CA GLY A 148 -18.36 -14.13 36.12
C GLY A 148 -18.50 -13.85 34.63
N GLY A 149 -17.63 -14.45 33.85
CA GLY A 149 -17.61 -14.31 32.40
C GLY A 149 -17.39 -15.66 31.72
N CYS A 150 -17.90 -15.80 30.51
CA CYS A 150 -17.59 -16.90 29.61
C CYS A 150 -17.09 -16.31 28.29
N TRP A 151 -16.05 -16.88 27.70
CA TRP A 151 -15.46 -16.36 26.47
C TRP A 151 -15.12 -17.47 25.48
N TRP A 152 -14.99 -17.10 24.21
CA TRP A 152 -14.51 -18.00 23.16
C TRP A 152 -13.72 -17.20 22.13
N GLU A 153 -12.62 -17.77 21.66
CA GLU A 153 -11.81 -17.21 20.58
C GLU A 153 -11.47 -18.29 19.54
N ILE A 154 -11.23 -17.85 18.30
CA ILE A 154 -11.07 -18.76 17.16
C ILE A 154 -9.89 -19.75 17.33
N GLU A 155 -8.74 -19.28 17.84
CA GLU A 155 -7.50 -20.06 17.96
C GLU A 155 -7.65 -21.30 18.86
N ASP A 156 -8.21 -21.13 20.06
CA ASP A 156 -8.46 -22.19 21.03
C ASP A 156 -9.74 -23.00 20.68
N GLY A 157 -10.70 -22.35 20.02
CA GLY A 157 -12.09 -22.78 20.02
C GLY A 157 -12.61 -23.48 18.75
N PHE A 158 -12.06 -23.20 17.56
CA PHE A 158 -12.71 -23.57 16.28
C PHE A 158 -12.87 -25.08 16.07
N TYR A 159 -11.93 -25.89 16.54
CA TYR A 159 -11.98 -27.35 16.44
C TYR A 159 -12.70 -28.04 17.62
N SER A 160 -13.26 -27.25 18.54
CA SER A 160 -14.02 -27.72 19.70
C SER A 160 -15.51 -27.40 19.51
N TYR A 161 -16.32 -28.40 19.18
CA TYR A 161 -17.77 -28.26 19.09
C TYR A 161 -18.50 -29.53 19.55
N VAL A 162 -19.75 -29.34 19.99
CA VAL A 162 -20.73 -30.40 20.21
C VAL A 162 -21.87 -30.28 19.19
N GLN A 163 -22.70 -31.32 19.08
CA GLN A 163 -23.86 -31.31 18.18
C GLN A 163 -25.15 -31.39 19.02
N SER A 164 -26.14 -30.55 18.71
CA SER A 164 -27.47 -30.64 19.34
C SER A 164 -28.27 -31.82 18.80
N GLU A 165 -29.37 -32.16 19.46
CA GLU A 165 -30.27 -33.25 19.01
C GLU A 165 -30.90 -32.96 17.62
N ASP A 166 -31.03 -31.68 17.25
CA ASP A 166 -31.48 -31.23 15.92
C ASP A 166 -30.39 -31.34 14.83
N GLY A 167 -29.13 -31.63 15.21
CA GLY A 167 -28.00 -31.80 14.30
C GLY A 167 -27.14 -30.55 14.07
N GLU A 168 -27.43 -29.44 14.76
CA GLU A 168 -26.69 -28.18 14.64
C GLU A 168 -25.41 -28.17 15.50
N PHE A 169 -24.37 -27.45 15.07
CA PHE A 169 -23.08 -27.38 15.79
C PHE A 169 -23.05 -26.22 16.79
N TRP A 170 -22.53 -26.49 17.99
CA TRP A 170 -22.45 -25.56 19.12
C TRP A 170 -21.03 -25.54 19.69
N TYR A 171 -20.48 -24.35 19.88
CA TYR A 171 -19.12 -24.13 20.36
C TYR A 171 -19.14 -23.84 21.88
N PRO A 172 -18.50 -24.65 22.74
CA PRO A 172 -18.47 -24.44 24.18
C PRO A 172 -17.56 -23.26 24.55
N MET A 173 -17.99 -22.44 25.51
CA MET A 173 -17.26 -21.25 25.98
C MET A 173 -16.47 -21.54 27.27
N ASN A 174 -15.32 -20.89 27.42
CA ASN A 174 -14.46 -20.97 28.59
C ASN A 174 -14.99 -20.05 29.71
N CYS A 175 -15.60 -20.62 30.74
CA CYS A 175 -16.25 -19.88 31.84
C CYS A 175 -15.36 -19.71 33.09
N TRP A 176 -15.56 -18.60 33.81
CA TRP A 176 -14.85 -18.26 35.05
C TRP A 176 -15.70 -17.41 36.01
N GLY A 177 -15.26 -17.32 37.27
CA GLY A 177 -15.95 -16.54 38.30
C GLY A 177 -17.30 -17.15 38.66
N SER A 178 -18.34 -16.34 38.81
CA SER A 178 -19.70 -16.82 39.10
C SER A 178 -20.31 -17.75 38.03
N LEU A 179 -19.71 -17.78 36.82
CA LEU A 179 -20.12 -18.66 35.72
C LEU A 179 -19.31 -19.97 35.61
N GLU A 180 -18.26 -20.19 36.41
CA GLU A 180 -17.33 -21.35 36.31
C GLU A 180 -18.02 -22.73 36.39
N ASN A 181 -19.22 -22.81 36.97
CA ASN A 181 -19.95 -24.07 37.19
C ASN A 181 -21.22 -24.18 36.32
N TYR A 182 -21.30 -23.41 35.24
CA TYR A 182 -22.40 -23.40 34.27
C TYR A 182 -21.84 -23.58 32.86
N ASP A 183 -22.60 -24.27 32.02
CA ASP A 183 -22.20 -24.51 30.64
C ASP A 183 -22.77 -23.39 29.75
N PHE A 184 -21.90 -22.85 28.89
CA PHE A 184 -22.26 -21.86 27.89
C PHE A 184 -21.80 -22.34 26.52
N TYR A 185 -22.67 -22.20 25.54
CA TYR A 185 -22.37 -22.49 24.15
C TYR A 185 -22.81 -21.33 23.26
N PHE A 186 -22.23 -21.20 22.08
CA PHE A 186 -22.77 -20.30 21.05
C PHE A 186 -22.74 -20.91 19.64
N GLN A 187 -23.45 -20.24 18.73
CA GLN A 187 -23.42 -20.44 17.28
C GLN A 187 -23.25 -19.10 16.57
N LYS A 188 -22.70 -19.10 15.34
CA LYS A 188 -22.59 -17.91 14.47
C LYS A 188 -23.17 -18.20 13.10
N ASN A 189 -24.22 -17.47 12.73
CA ASN A 189 -24.86 -17.50 11.42
C ASN A 189 -24.77 -16.11 10.78
N GLY A 190 -23.63 -15.83 10.13
CA GLY A 190 -23.30 -14.51 9.60
C GLY A 190 -23.20 -13.46 10.72
N ARG A 191 -24.18 -12.54 10.77
CA ARG A 191 -24.29 -11.46 11.78
C ARG A 191 -25.21 -11.79 12.95
N THR A 192 -25.94 -12.90 12.89
CA THR A 192 -26.75 -13.39 14.00
C THR A 192 -25.95 -14.45 14.77
N MET A 193 -25.94 -14.36 16.08
CA MET A 193 -25.30 -15.31 16.98
C MET A 193 -26.30 -15.76 18.04
N THR A 194 -26.31 -17.06 18.32
CA THR A 194 -27.23 -17.66 19.28
C THR A 194 -26.44 -18.23 20.43
N TYR A 195 -26.72 -17.78 21.65
CA TYR A 195 -26.06 -18.23 22.87
C TYR A 195 -27.01 -19.16 23.64
N ALA A 196 -26.47 -20.21 24.25
CA ALA A 196 -27.22 -21.18 25.05
C ALA A 196 -26.56 -21.36 26.43
N THR A 197 -27.36 -21.41 27.50
CA THR A 197 -26.84 -21.65 28.85
C THR A 197 -27.86 -22.30 29.80
N ASN A 198 -27.34 -23.04 30.79
CA ASN A 198 -28.09 -23.58 31.94
C ASN A 198 -28.09 -22.61 33.14
N PHE A 199 -27.53 -21.39 32.99
CA PHE A 199 -27.60 -20.32 33.98
C PHE A 199 -29.02 -19.71 34.05
N GLU A 200 -29.66 -19.77 35.23
CA GLU A 200 -31.05 -19.30 35.43
C GLU A 200 -31.18 -17.79 35.76
N SER A 201 -30.07 -17.05 35.83
CA SER A 201 -30.05 -15.63 36.21
C SER A 201 -29.78 -14.69 35.03
N GLN A 202 -30.09 -13.39 35.20
CA GLN A 202 -29.96 -12.40 34.14
C GLN A 202 -28.50 -12.17 33.75
N ILE A 203 -28.13 -12.54 32.51
CA ILE A 203 -26.90 -12.10 31.85
C ILE A 203 -26.95 -10.58 31.62
N ASN A 204 -25.87 -9.86 31.89
CA ASN A 204 -25.86 -8.40 31.82
C ASN A 204 -25.27 -7.86 30.52
N TYR A 205 -24.31 -8.57 29.94
CA TYR A 205 -23.69 -8.15 28.69
C TYR A 205 -23.24 -9.36 27.85
N ILE A 206 -23.27 -9.19 26.53
CA ILE A 206 -22.64 -10.12 25.57
C ILE A 206 -21.93 -9.26 24.53
N SER A 207 -20.67 -9.55 24.23
CA SER A 207 -19.84 -8.80 23.27
C SER A 207 -19.28 -9.70 22.17
N VAL A 208 -18.95 -9.11 21.04
CA VAL A 208 -18.20 -9.73 19.95
C VAL A 208 -17.23 -8.72 19.34
N ASP A 209 -15.99 -9.15 19.14
CA ASP A 209 -14.94 -8.39 18.46
C ASP A 209 -14.09 -9.29 17.56
N GLY A 210 -13.43 -8.68 16.59
CA GLY A 210 -12.67 -9.40 15.56
C GLY A 210 -12.14 -8.50 14.46
N ASP A 211 -11.33 -9.08 13.57
CA ASP A 211 -10.76 -8.38 12.42
C ASP A 211 -11.75 -8.29 11.26
N GLU A 212 -11.86 -7.12 10.61
CA GLU A 212 -12.48 -7.01 9.29
C GLU A 212 -11.56 -7.64 8.21
N ASP A 213 -12.09 -8.56 7.39
CA ASP A 213 -11.36 -9.14 6.25
C ASP A 213 -10.69 -8.05 5.37
N MET A 214 -9.41 -8.28 5.07
CA MET A 214 -8.58 -7.39 4.26
C MET A 214 -9.01 -7.39 2.79
N SER A 215 -10.12 -6.70 2.50
CA SER A 215 -10.66 -6.53 1.14
C SER A 215 -9.57 -6.23 0.11
N ALA A 216 -9.73 -6.68 -1.15
CA ALA A 216 -8.69 -6.58 -2.18
C ALA A 216 -8.13 -5.15 -2.42
N SER A 217 -8.84 -4.11 -1.99
CA SER A 217 -8.37 -2.72 -1.92
C SER A 217 -7.14 -2.53 -1.01
N PHE A 218 -7.11 -3.19 0.16
CA PHE A 218 -6.02 -3.12 1.13
C PHE A 218 -4.74 -3.75 0.58
N ILE A 219 -4.85 -4.98 0.04
CA ILE A 219 -3.75 -5.68 -0.63
C ILE A 219 -3.15 -4.77 -1.71
N LEU A 220 -3.99 -4.11 -2.51
CA LEU A 220 -3.55 -3.18 -3.54
C LEU A 220 -2.88 -1.92 -2.96
N LEU A 221 -3.42 -1.32 -1.88
CA LEU A 221 -2.76 -0.21 -1.17
C LEU A 221 -1.36 -0.60 -0.69
N SER A 222 -1.21 -1.77 -0.05
CA SER A 222 0.06 -2.28 0.46
C SER A 222 1.12 -2.50 -0.63
N PHE A 223 0.72 -2.73 -1.90
CA PHE A 223 1.67 -2.86 -3.02
C PHE A 223 2.09 -1.52 -3.67
N ILE A 224 1.28 -0.45 -3.64
CA ILE A 224 1.64 0.82 -4.32
C ILE A 224 2.94 1.46 -3.78
N PRO A 225 3.27 1.45 -2.47
CA PRO A 225 4.52 1.98 -1.95
C PRO A 225 5.79 1.36 -2.58
N PHE A 226 5.72 0.13 -3.08
CA PHE A 226 6.82 -0.51 -3.81
C PHE A 226 6.88 -0.08 -5.28
N LEU A 227 5.74 0.27 -5.88
CA LEU A 227 5.66 0.74 -7.27
C LEU A 227 6.26 2.14 -7.45
N ILE A 228 6.15 3.03 -6.45
CA ILE A 228 6.64 4.42 -6.55
C ILE A 228 8.18 4.49 -6.73
N PRO A 229 9.02 3.80 -5.93
CA PRO A 229 10.46 3.72 -6.16
C PRO A 229 10.82 3.07 -7.51
N VAL A 230 10.12 2.02 -7.92
CA VAL A 230 10.34 1.35 -9.21
C VAL A 230 10.03 2.29 -10.38
N ALA A 231 8.93 3.04 -10.32
CA ALA A 231 8.59 4.06 -11.30
C ALA A 231 9.60 5.21 -11.31
N TYR A 232 10.12 5.63 -10.16
CA TYR A 232 11.15 6.67 -10.05
C TYR A 232 12.46 6.23 -10.73
N ILE A 233 12.94 5.01 -10.46
CA ILE A 233 14.12 4.42 -11.12
C ILE A 233 13.86 4.27 -12.63
N GLY A 234 12.67 3.83 -13.03
CA GLY A 234 12.23 3.77 -14.42
C GLY A 234 12.29 5.13 -15.12
N MET A 235 11.86 6.20 -14.46
CA MET A 235 11.96 7.57 -14.98
C MET A 235 13.40 8.05 -15.13
N ILE A 236 14.31 7.71 -14.20
CA ILE A 236 15.75 7.99 -14.35
C ILE A 236 16.28 7.33 -15.63
N ILE A 237 16.11 6.01 -15.78
CA ILE A 237 16.59 5.24 -16.94
C ILE A 237 15.99 5.81 -18.25
N TRP A 238 14.67 5.99 -18.27
CA TRP A 238 13.93 6.54 -19.41
C TRP A 238 14.41 7.94 -19.81
N SER A 239 14.75 8.81 -18.86
CA SER A 239 15.26 10.14 -19.15
C SER A 239 16.60 10.13 -19.90
N PHE A 240 17.49 9.19 -19.58
CA PHE A 240 18.76 9.04 -20.29
C PHE A 240 18.59 8.36 -21.66
N VAL A 241 17.76 7.32 -21.75
CA VAL A 241 17.40 6.65 -23.02
C VAL A 241 16.77 7.64 -24.01
N THR A 242 15.84 8.49 -23.54
CA THR A 242 15.19 9.53 -24.36
C THR A 242 16.04 10.81 -24.52
N LYS A 243 17.31 10.79 -24.12
CA LYS A 243 18.29 11.89 -24.21
C LYS A 243 17.92 13.16 -23.41
N LYS A 244 16.89 13.11 -22.55
CA LYS A 244 16.46 14.17 -21.62
C LYS A 244 17.41 14.27 -20.41
N LYS A 245 18.72 14.45 -20.66
CA LYS A 245 19.80 14.43 -19.66
C LYS A 245 19.55 15.39 -18.48
N SER A 246 18.97 16.56 -18.74
CA SER A 246 18.64 17.53 -17.70
C SER A 246 17.57 17.03 -16.71
N LEU A 247 16.55 16.30 -17.19
CA LEU A 247 15.58 15.62 -16.32
C LEU A 247 16.26 14.53 -15.48
N GLY A 248 17.11 13.70 -16.07
CA GLY A 248 17.80 12.60 -15.38
C GLY A 248 18.76 13.06 -14.30
N ILE A 249 19.54 14.11 -14.58
CA ILE A 249 20.41 14.77 -13.58
C ILE A 249 19.57 15.41 -12.46
N GLY A 250 18.39 15.96 -12.81
CA GLY A 250 17.41 16.44 -11.83
C GLY A 250 16.94 15.32 -10.91
N LEU A 251 16.44 14.22 -11.46
CA LEU A 251 15.94 13.07 -10.71
C LEU A 251 17.01 12.42 -9.81
N LEU A 252 18.27 12.37 -10.25
CA LEU A 252 19.38 11.90 -9.42
C LEU A 252 19.63 12.82 -8.20
N GLY A 253 19.56 14.14 -8.38
CA GLY A 253 19.59 15.08 -7.26
C GLY A 253 18.34 15.00 -6.37
N GLY A 254 17.18 14.72 -6.99
CA GLY A 254 15.88 14.58 -6.33
C GLY A 254 15.82 13.45 -5.29
N ILE A 255 16.68 12.43 -5.40
CA ILE A 255 16.84 11.38 -4.38
C ILE A 255 17.22 11.97 -3.01
N ILE A 256 17.98 13.07 -2.98
CA ILE A 256 18.38 13.75 -1.72
C ILE A 256 17.21 14.56 -1.15
N ILE A 257 16.28 15.03 -1.98
CA ILE A 257 15.14 15.87 -1.60
C ILE A 257 13.92 15.04 -1.18
N ALA A 258 13.74 13.86 -1.75
CA ALA A 258 12.59 12.98 -1.48
C ALA A 258 12.39 12.66 0.02
N PRO A 259 13.42 12.33 0.84
CA PRO A 259 13.23 12.10 2.28
C PRO A 259 12.72 13.33 3.03
N PHE A 260 13.28 14.52 2.78
CA PHE A 260 12.80 15.75 3.41
C PHE A 260 11.36 16.07 3.00
N SER A 261 11.04 15.90 1.71
CA SER A 261 9.68 16.10 1.23
C SER A 261 8.70 15.06 1.77
N PHE A 262 9.16 13.84 2.08
CA PHE A 262 8.34 12.81 2.71
C PHE A 262 8.02 13.19 4.16
N CYS A 263 9.03 13.58 4.96
CA CYS A 263 8.78 14.04 6.34
C CYS A 263 7.84 15.26 6.38
N PHE A 264 8.01 16.23 5.48
CA PHE A 264 7.07 17.36 5.36
C PHE A 264 5.67 16.94 4.90
N SER A 265 5.55 15.94 4.02
CA SER A 265 4.26 15.45 3.54
C SER A 265 3.52 14.64 4.60
N MET A 266 4.21 13.78 5.35
CA MET A 266 3.67 13.09 6.53
C MET A 266 3.12 14.12 7.52
N ILE A 267 3.95 15.08 7.98
CA ILE A 267 3.54 16.11 8.95
C ILE A 267 2.32 16.90 8.46
N PHE A 268 2.32 17.34 7.19
CA PHE A 268 1.19 18.08 6.60
C PHE A 268 -0.09 17.24 6.54
N LEU A 269 0.00 15.96 6.16
CA LEU A 269 -1.14 15.07 6.06
C LEU A 269 -1.65 14.62 7.44
N SER A 270 -0.78 14.38 8.43
CA SER A 270 -1.20 14.05 9.79
C SER A 270 -2.14 15.12 10.38
N PHE A 271 -1.89 16.42 10.13
CA PHE A 271 -2.83 17.48 10.53
C PHE A 271 -4.21 17.40 9.84
N LEU A 272 -4.30 16.79 8.65
CA LEU A 272 -5.58 16.59 7.95
C LEU A 272 -6.28 15.28 8.34
N PHE A 273 -5.53 14.28 8.84
CA PHE A 273 -6.04 12.97 9.24
C PHE A 273 -6.36 12.86 10.75
N TRP A 274 -5.85 13.77 11.60
CA TRP A 274 -6.04 13.69 13.06
C TRP A 274 -7.22 14.54 13.59
N ASP A 275 -7.64 15.57 12.83
CA ASP A 275 -8.79 16.44 13.14
C ASP A 275 -10.11 15.96 12.47
N ALA A 276 -10.18 14.70 12.00
CA ALA A 276 -11.27 14.15 11.17
C ALA A 276 -11.58 12.68 11.50
#